data_AF-A0A9X5X9H0-F1
#
_entry.id   AF-A0A9X5X9H0-F1
#
_cell.length_a   1.000
_cell.length_b   1.000
_cell.length_c   1.000
_cell.angle_alpha   90.00
_cell.angle_beta   90.00
_cell.angle_gamma   90.00
#
_symmetry.space_group_name_H-M   'P 1'
#
loop_
_entity.id
_entity.type
_entity.pdbx_description
1 polymer ?
#
loop_
_entity_poly.entity_id
_entity_poly.type
_entity_poly.pdbx_seq_one_letter_code
_entity_poly.pdbx_strand_id
1 'polypeptide(L)' 'MREGHRAEAERLLTRAVEEEVRRSGGRSDGAVLLSRARVALDTMAEAAAEEYGAYTRALDE' A
#
# COMPACT_ATOMS: atom_id res chain seq x y z
N MET A 1 -10.33 -3.04 3.00
CA MET A 1 -10.00 -2.31 1.74
C MET A 1 -10.62 -3.05 0.55
N ARG A 2 -11.18 -2.37 -0.45
CA ARG A 2 -11.61 -3.01 -1.72
C ARG A 2 -10.40 -3.39 -2.59
N GLU A 3 -10.52 -4.44 -3.37
CA GLU A 3 -9.45 -4.96 -4.25
C GLU A 3 -8.94 -3.89 -5.25
N GLY A 4 -9.84 -3.08 -5.82
CA GLY A 4 -9.45 -1.99 -6.73
C GLY A 4 -8.55 -0.94 -6.08
N HIS A 5 -8.87 -0.53 -4.85
CA HIS A 5 -8.02 0.40 -4.10
C HIS A 5 -6.68 -0.24 -3.76
N ARG A 6 -6.66 -1.55 -3.45
CA ARG A 6 -5.42 -2.26 -3.15
C ARG A 6 -4.48 -2.28 -4.34
N ALA A 7 -4.98 -2.65 -5.51
CA ALA A 7 -4.18 -2.66 -6.73
C ALA A 7 -3.62 -1.27 -7.06
N GLU A 8 -4.38 -0.20 -6.79
CA GLU A 8 -3.90 1.17 -6.98
C GLU A 8 -2.79 1.55 -6.01
N ALA A 9 -2.95 1.24 -4.72
CA ALA A 9 -1.92 1.46 -3.72
C ALA A 9 -0.62 0.70 -4.05
N GLU A 10 -0.72 -0.55 -4.51
CA GLU A 10 0.45 -1.33 -4.92
C GLU A 10 1.17 -0.75 -6.14
N ARG A 11 0.44 -0.19 -7.12
CA ARG A 11 1.02 0.53 -8.26
C ARG A 11 1.78 1.78 -7.80
N LEU A 12 1.19 2.56 -6.88
CA LEU A 12 1.82 3.75 -6.31
C LEU A 12 3.09 3.38 -5.51
N LEU A 13 3.04 2.32 -4.71
CA LEU A 13 4.20 1.82 -3.97
C LEU A 13 5.34 1.42 -4.89
N THR A 14 5.03 0.69 -5.97
CA THR A 14 6.05 0.28 -6.95
C THR A 14 6.76 1.49 -7.54
N ARG A 15 5.99 2.49 -8.01
CA ARG A 15 6.55 3.73 -8.53
C ARG A 15 7.40 4.47 -7.49
N ALA A 16 6.91 4.57 -6.24
CA ALA A 16 7.64 5.26 -5.18
C ALA A 16 9.00 4.59 -4.87
N VAL A 17 9.04 3.25 -4.87
CA VAL A 17 10.28 2.49 -4.67
C VAL A 17 11.25 2.72 -5.83
N GLU A 18 10.77 2.70 -7.08
CA GLU A 18 11.61 3.00 -8.24
C GLU A 18 12.22 4.40 -8.18
N GLU A 19 11.42 5.41 -7.80
CA GLU A 19 11.94 6.76 -7.59
C GLU A 19 13.00 6.80 -6.48
N GLU A 20 12.79 6.07 -5.39
CA GLU A 20 13.74 6.04 -4.27
C GLU A 20 15.05 5.37 -4.63
N VAL A 21 15.02 4.24 -5.34
CA VAL A 21 16.23 3.58 -5.84
C VAL A 21 17.01 4.53 -6.77
N ARG A 22 16.32 5.26 -7.66
CA ARG A 22 16.94 6.27 -8.53
C ARG A 22 17.56 7.41 -7.73
N ARG A 23 16.81 8.02 -6.80
CA ARG A 23 17.28 9.13 -5.94
C ARG A 23 18.49 8.73 -5.10
N SER A 24 18.50 7.50 -4.61
CA SER A 24 19.59 6.93 -3.82
C SER A 24 20.79 6.50 -4.65
N GLY A 25 20.75 6.62 -5.99
CA GLY A 25 21.82 6.18 -6.89
C GLY A 25 22.09 4.68 -6.78
N GLY A 26 21.07 3.87 -6.53
CA GLY A 26 21.19 2.41 -6.37
C GLY A 26 21.67 1.95 -4.99
N ARG A 27 21.88 2.85 -4.01
CA ARG A 27 22.28 2.46 -2.64
C ARG A 27 21.18 1.74 -1.84
N SER A 28 19.93 1.84 -2.30
CA SER A 28 18.78 1.20 -1.69
C SER A 28 18.39 -0.03 -2.51
N ASP A 29 18.24 -1.19 -1.85
CA ASP A 29 17.71 -2.40 -2.48
C ASP A 29 16.20 -2.26 -2.69
N GLY A 30 15.78 -2.15 -3.97
CA GLY A 30 14.39 -1.94 -4.34
C GLY A 30 13.48 -3.13 -3.98
N ALA A 31 13.96 -4.37 -4.07
CA ALA A 31 13.15 -5.54 -3.77
C ALA A 31 12.87 -5.62 -2.26
N VAL A 32 13.89 -5.38 -1.44
CA VAL A 32 13.76 -5.31 0.02
C VAL A 32 12.84 -4.16 0.42
N LEU A 33 13.00 -2.98 -0.17
CA LEU A 33 12.17 -1.82 0.15
C LEU A 33 10.70 -2.05 -0.23
N LEU A 34 10.43 -2.62 -1.41
CA LEU A 34 9.08 -2.95 -1.86
C LEU A 34 8.42 -4.00 -0.97
N SER A 35 9.16 -5.03 -0.54
CA SER A 35 8.64 -6.03 0.39
C SER A 35 8.21 -5.39 1.72
N ARG A 36 9.04 -4.50 2.27
CA ARG A 36 8.73 -3.80 3.52
C ARG A 36 7.53 -2.86 3.37
N ALA A 37 7.43 -2.16 2.25
CA ALA A 37 6.32 -1.27 1.95
C ALA A 37 4.98 -2.00 1.84
N ARG A 38 4.97 -3.20 1.24
CA ARG A 38 3.76 -4.05 1.17
C ARG A 38 3.28 -4.49 2.54
N VAL A 39 4.19 -4.93 3.41
CA VAL A 39 3.86 -5.28 4.81
C VAL A 39 3.29 -4.07 5.56
N ALA A 40 3.89 -2.89 5.39
CA ALA A 40 3.38 -1.66 6.01
C ALA A 40 1.98 -1.31 5.50
N LEU A 41 1.71 -1.45 4.20
CA LEU A 41 0.38 -1.25 3.62
C LEU A 41 -0.64 -2.24 4.21
N ASP A 42 -0.27 -3.49 4.41
CA ASP A 42 -1.14 -4.50 5.02
C ASP A 42 -1.51 -4.11 6.46
N THR A 43 -0.53 -3.71 7.26
CA THR A 43 -0.75 -3.21 8.63
C THR A 43 -1.68 -1.99 8.65
N MET A 44 -1.48 -1.03 7.74
CA MET A 44 -2.35 0.15 7.63
C MET A 44 -3.78 -0.23 7.22
N ALA A 45 -3.93 -1.19 6.30
CA ALA A 45 -5.24 -1.65 5.84
C ALA A 45 -5.99 -2.43 6.93
N GLU A 46 -5.28 -3.22 7.74
CA GLU A 46 -5.84 -3.95 8.87
C GLU A 46 -6.36 -2.99 9.94
N ALA A 47 -5.59 -1.96 10.31
CA ALA A 47 -6.00 -0.97 11.29
C ALA A 47 -7.28 -0.20 10.89
N ALA A 48 -7.53 -0.06 9.58
CA ALA A 48 -8.71 0.62 9.05
C ALA A 48 -9.86 -0.33 8.68
N ALA A 49 -9.70 -1.66 8.86
CA ALA A 49 -10.63 -2.64 8.32
C ALA A 49 -12.02 -2.56 8.98
N GLU A 50 -12.06 -2.38 10.30
CA GLU A 50 -13.30 -2.28 11.07
C GLU A 50 -14.13 -1.06 10.64
N GLU A 51 -13.52 0.12 10.66
CA GLU A 51 -14.15 1.39 10.28
C GLU A 51 -14.61 1.40 8.83
N TYR A 52 -13.77 0.88 7.92
CA TYR A 52 -14.13 0.77 6.51
C TYR A 52 -15.31 -0.20 6.32
N GLY A 53 -15.37 -1.30 7.07
CA GLY A 53 -16.47 -2.25 7.05
C GLY A 53 -17.77 -1.67 7.60
N ALA A 54 -17.71 -0.79 8.61
CA ALA A 54 -18.87 -0.03 9.09
C ALA A 54 -19.38 0.94 8.03
N TYR A 55 -18.48 1.71 7.41
CA TYR A 55 -18.80 2.63 6.31
C TYR A 55 -19.46 1.91 5.13
N THR A 56 -18.91 0.78 4.67
CA THR A 56 -19.51 0.06 3.53
C THR A 56 -20.89 -0.50 3.84
N ARG A 57 -21.12 -1.00 5.06
CA ARG A 57 -22.45 -1.48 5.47
C ARG A 57 -23.48 -0.35 5.47
N ALA A 58 -23.10 0.83 5.96
CA ALA A 58 -23.98 2.00 5.97
C ALA A 58 -24.32 2.53 4.56
N LEU A 59 -23.53 2.20 3.54
CA LEU A 59 -23.84 2.54 2.14
C LEU A 59 -24.79 1.55 1.46
N ASP A 60 -24.92 0.34 2.00
CA ASP A 60 -25.76 -0.72 1.42
C ASP A 60 -27.22 -0.67 1.97
N GLU A 61 -27.49 0.16 2.99
CA GLU A 61 -28.83 0.47 3.54
C GLU A 61 -29.55 1.59 2.76
#